data_AF-A0A397VWD3-F1
#
_entry.id   AF-A0A397VWD3-F1
#
_cell.length_a   1.000
_cell.length_b   1.000
_cell.length_c   1.000
_cell.angle_alpha   90.00
_cell.angle_beta   90.00
_cell.angle_gamma   90.00
#
_symmetry.space_group_name_H-M   'P 1'
#
loop_
_entity.id
_entity.type
_entity.pdbx_description
1 polymer ?
#
loop_
_entity_poly.entity_id
_entity_poly.type
_entity_poly.pdbx_seq_one_letter_code
_entity_poly.pdbx_strand_id
1 'polypeptide(L)'
;MGPAKKCVLENFPVTNYLPGSHGQTIEKLWRDFFSLYKLMRSKDELADATINKFEIDAQNWVSTFCQPTLKKATGEIIQEGIYQRQDVTPYMHVLACHIPAFMRSLKSEGLKLRYFSSSSLEKKNHQHVRLFFGKTTMGGGKTQQSPVKEIQKYENRQIYFLIHNIPNSYSEKFIEIDTQK
;
A
#
# COMPACT_ATOMS: atom_id res chain seq x y z
N MET A 1 1.11 -2.67 2.40
CA MET A 1 -0.29 -3.14 2.58
C MET A 1 -0.71 -2.97 4.03
N GLY A 2 -1.91 -2.41 4.27
CA GLY A 2 -2.42 -2.14 5.62
C GLY A 2 -2.85 -3.40 6.39
N PRO A 3 -2.98 -3.31 7.74
CA PRO A 3 -3.26 -4.47 8.60
C PRO A 3 -4.56 -5.21 8.25
N ALA A 4 -5.66 -4.50 8.00
CA ALA A 4 -6.95 -5.12 7.67
C ALA A 4 -6.87 -5.97 6.39
N LYS A 5 -6.25 -5.43 5.33
CA LYS A 5 -6.06 -6.14 4.06
C LYS A 5 -5.24 -7.43 4.25
N LYS A 6 -4.20 -7.40 5.09
CA LYS A 6 -3.41 -8.59 5.42
C LYS A 6 -4.26 -9.64 6.16
N CYS A 7 -5.02 -9.20 7.16
CA CYS A 7 -5.89 -10.09 7.93
C CYS A 7 -6.91 -10.82 7.02
N VAL A 8 -7.48 -10.10 6.06
CA VAL A 8 -8.40 -10.69 5.07
C VAL A 8 -7.68 -11.74 4.21
N LEU A 9 -6.53 -11.40 3.62
CA LEU A 9 -5.77 -12.33 2.79
C LEU A 9 -5.25 -13.56 3.54
N GLU A 10 -5.00 -13.44 4.83
CA GLU A 10 -4.45 -14.51 5.67
C GLU A 10 -5.53 -15.41 6.26
N ASN A 11 -6.61 -14.82 6.81
CA ASN A 11 -7.51 -15.54 7.71
C ASN A 11 -8.97 -15.57 7.23
N PHE A 12 -9.38 -14.79 6.24
CA PHE A 12 -10.80 -14.73 5.86
C PHE A 12 -11.24 -16.07 5.24
N PRO A 13 -12.26 -16.75 5.78
CA PRO A 13 -12.66 -18.08 5.34
C PRO A 13 -13.64 -17.96 4.17
N VAL A 14 -13.12 -17.80 2.95
CA VAL A 14 -13.94 -17.62 1.73
C VAL A 14 -14.92 -18.78 1.56
N THR A 15 -14.46 -20.00 1.81
CA THR A 15 -15.25 -21.24 1.68
C THR A 15 -16.49 -21.31 2.59
N ASN A 16 -16.53 -20.54 3.70
CA ASN A 16 -17.72 -20.46 4.55
C ASN A 16 -18.86 -19.66 3.91
N TYR A 17 -18.54 -18.75 2.99
CA TYR A 17 -19.51 -17.85 2.34
C TYR A 17 -19.75 -18.24 0.87
N LEU A 18 -18.76 -18.86 0.23
CA LEU A 18 -18.82 -19.40 -1.11
C LEU A 18 -18.50 -20.90 -1.03
N PRO A 19 -19.48 -21.77 -0.77
CA PRO A 19 -19.24 -23.21 -0.67
C PRO A 19 -18.91 -23.81 -2.06
N GLY A 20 -18.27 -24.98 -2.05
CA GLY A 20 -17.93 -25.72 -3.26
C GLY A 20 -16.56 -25.39 -3.85
N SER A 21 -16.26 -25.98 -5.00
CA SER A 21 -14.95 -25.92 -5.66
C SER A 21 -14.54 -24.50 -6.07
N HIS A 22 -15.52 -23.66 -6.43
CA HIS A 22 -15.27 -22.27 -6.81
C HIS A 22 -14.71 -21.44 -5.64
N GLY A 23 -15.35 -21.50 -4.48
CA GLY A 23 -14.86 -20.80 -3.29
C GLY A 23 -13.51 -21.33 -2.79
N GLN A 24 -13.27 -22.64 -2.89
CA GLN A 24 -11.95 -23.22 -2.61
C GLN A 24 -10.86 -22.66 -3.53
N THR A 25 -11.19 -22.45 -4.81
CA THR A 25 -10.26 -21.89 -5.80
C THR A 25 -9.97 -20.41 -5.51
N ILE A 26 -11.00 -19.61 -5.16
CA ILE A 26 -10.82 -18.22 -4.73
C ILE A 26 -10.00 -18.15 -3.44
N GLU A 27 -10.27 -19.01 -2.47
CA GLU A 27 -9.50 -19.05 -1.23
C GLU A 27 -8.04 -19.35 -1.49
N LYS A 28 -7.75 -20.38 -2.30
CA LYS A 28 -6.40 -20.72 -2.75
C LYS A 28 -5.72 -19.53 -3.42
N LEU A 29 -6.42 -18.84 -4.34
CA LEU A 29 -5.90 -17.66 -5.01
C LEU A 29 -5.47 -16.56 -4.01
N TRP A 30 -6.22 -16.35 -2.94
CA TRP A 30 -5.88 -15.38 -1.90
C TRP A 30 -4.67 -15.83 -1.05
N ARG A 31 -4.61 -17.12 -0.68
CA ARG A 31 -3.50 -17.67 0.11
C ARG A 31 -2.18 -17.72 -0.68
N ASP A 32 -2.25 -18.03 -1.97
CA ASP A 32 -1.11 -18.02 -2.87
C ASP A 32 -0.56 -16.59 -3.02
N PHE A 33 -1.44 -15.60 -3.26
CA PHE A 33 -1.02 -14.20 -3.29
C PHE A 33 -0.38 -13.75 -1.97
N PHE A 34 -0.97 -14.13 -0.84
CA PHE A 34 -0.42 -13.79 0.46
C PHE A 34 0.98 -14.39 0.68
N SER A 35 1.21 -15.61 0.18
CA SER A 35 2.51 -16.28 0.24
C SER A 35 3.56 -15.55 -0.60
N LEU A 36 3.23 -15.15 -1.83
CA LEU A 36 4.06 -14.30 -2.68
C LEU A 36 4.37 -12.96 -1.99
N TYR A 37 3.36 -12.32 -1.40
CA TYR A 37 3.52 -11.07 -0.66
C TYR A 37 4.48 -11.21 0.53
N LYS A 38 4.38 -12.29 1.32
CA LYS A 38 5.30 -12.56 2.42
C LYS A 38 6.75 -12.66 1.93
N LEU A 39 6.98 -13.33 0.80
CA LEU A 39 8.31 -13.47 0.24
C LEU A 39 8.91 -12.13 -0.21
N MET A 40 8.12 -11.29 -0.92
CA MET A 40 8.55 -9.93 -1.31
C MET A 40 8.93 -9.05 -0.10
N ARG A 41 8.35 -9.34 1.06
CA ARG A 41 8.58 -8.61 2.32
C ARG A 41 9.56 -9.30 3.25
N SER A 42 10.15 -10.42 2.82
CA SER A 42 11.09 -11.20 3.64
C SER A 42 12.25 -10.32 4.12
N LYS A 43 12.64 -10.53 5.37
CA LYS A 43 13.81 -9.87 5.94
C LYS A 43 15.11 -10.57 5.56
N ASP A 44 15.00 -11.86 5.26
CA ASP A 44 16.10 -12.76 5.02
C ASP A 44 16.60 -12.63 3.58
N GLU A 45 17.82 -13.09 3.34
CA GLU A 45 18.30 -13.23 1.97
C GLU A 45 17.58 -14.40 1.30
N LEU A 46 17.19 -14.21 0.04
CA LEU A 46 16.51 -15.24 -0.71
C LEU A 46 17.53 -16.03 -1.53
N ALA A 47 17.53 -17.35 -1.35
CA ALA A 47 18.25 -18.26 -2.22
C ALA A 47 17.69 -18.20 -3.66
N ASP A 48 18.50 -18.51 -4.66
CA ASP A 48 18.04 -18.46 -6.07
C ASP A 48 16.91 -19.45 -6.34
N ALA A 49 16.95 -20.63 -5.69
CA ALA A 49 15.86 -21.59 -5.73
C ALA A 49 14.54 -20.97 -5.24
N THR A 50 14.59 -20.12 -4.22
CA THR A 50 13.42 -19.43 -3.68
C THR A 50 12.88 -18.36 -4.64
N ILE A 51 13.77 -17.65 -5.34
CA ILE A 51 13.38 -16.66 -6.37
C ILE A 51 12.78 -17.37 -7.60
N ASN A 52 13.38 -18.48 -8.03
CA ASN A 52 12.86 -19.29 -9.14
C ASN A 52 11.47 -19.85 -8.80
N LYS A 53 11.29 -20.34 -7.58
CA LYS A 53 9.97 -20.78 -7.10
C LYS A 53 8.97 -19.63 -7.08
N PHE A 54 9.37 -18.45 -6.62
CA PHE A 54 8.51 -17.26 -6.64
C PHE A 54 8.03 -16.91 -8.05
N GLU A 55 8.92 -16.96 -9.05
CA GLU A 55 8.54 -16.68 -10.44
C GLU A 55 7.47 -17.67 -10.94
N ILE A 56 7.70 -18.96 -10.73
CA ILE A 56 6.75 -20.01 -11.10
C ILE A 56 5.42 -19.82 -10.37
N ASP A 57 5.45 -19.60 -9.06
CA ASP A 57 4.25 -19.42 -8.23
C ASP A 57 3.49 -18.15 -8.64
N ALA A 58 4.17 -17.05 -8.99
CA ALA A 58 3.55 -15.81 -9.44
C ALA A 58 2.88 -15.96 -10.81
N GLN A 59 3.51 -16.68 -11.75
CA GLN A 59 2.92 -16.99 -13.05
C GLN A 59 1.71 -17.92 -12.91
N ASN A 60 1.82 -18.96 -12.07
CA ASN A 60 0.71 -19.87 -11.76
C ASN A 60 -0.45 -19.13 -11.09
N TRP A 61 -0.16 -18.16 -10.24
CA TRP A 61 -1.16 -17.33 -9.59
C TRP A 61 -1.95 -16.49 -10.61
N VAL A 62 -1.28 -15.84 -11.57
CA VAL A 62 -1.96 -15.12 -12.67
C VAL A 62 -2.74 -16.08 -13.57
N SER A 63 -2.20 -17.27 -13.83
CA SER A 63 -2.90 -18.31 -14.60
C SER A 63 -4.19 -18.76 -13.90
N THR A 64 -4.13 -18.99 -12.59
CA THR A 64 -5.29 -19.34 -11.75
C THR A 64 -6.31 -18.22 -11.74
N PHE A 65 -5.87 -16.96 -11.63
CA PHE A 65 -6.76 -15.80 -11.72
C PHE A 65 -7.54 -15.78 -13.04
N CYS A 66 -6.87 -16.09 -14.15
CA CYS A 66 -7.43 -16.11 -15.50
C CYS A 66 -8.06 -17.45 -15.91
N GLN A 67 -8.29 -18.35 -14.95
CA GLN A 67 -8.80 -19.68 -15.22
C GLN A 67 -10.16 -19.58 -15.95
N PRO A 68 -10.33 -20.23 -17.11
CA PRO A 68 -11.58 -20.16 -17.85
C PRO A 68 -12.65 -21.07 -17.24
N THR A 69 -13.91 -20.75 -17.54
CA THR A 69 -15.02 -21.67 -17.27
C THR A 69 -14.98 -22.79 -18.30
N LEU A 70 -14.99 -24.04 -17.84
CA LEU A 70 -15.05 -25.23 -18.70
C LEU A 70 -16.45 -25.83 -18.63
N LYS A 71 -17.04 -26.07 -19.80
CA LYS A 71 -18.37 -26.68 -19.94
C LYS A 71 -18.29 -27.92 -20.82
N LYS A 72 -19.06 -28.96 -20.49
CA LYS A 72 -19.32 -30.10 -21.38
C LYS A 72 -20.18 -29.64 -22.56
N ALA A 73 -20.22 -30.44 -23.63
CA ALA A 73 -21.16 -30.23 -24.74
C ALA A 73 -22.63 -30.22 -24.28
N THR A 74 -22.94 -30.88 -23.17
CA THR A 74 -24.26 -30.90 -22.53
C THR A 74 -24.63 -29.59 -21.80
N GLY A 75 -23.68 -28.64 -21.68
CA GLY A 75 -23.86 -27.38 -20.95
C GLY A 75 -23.47 -27.43 -19.46
N GLU A 76 -23.20 -28.61 -18.91
CA GLU A 76 -22.75 -28.80 -17.53
C GLU A 76 -21.37 -28.15 -17.29
N ILE A 77 -21.26 -27.35 -16.22
CA ILE A 77 -20.01 -26.69 -15.82
C ILE A 77 -19.12 -27.68 -15.06
N ILE A 78 -17.93 -27.97 -15.61
CA ILE A 78 -16.91 -28.80 -14.94
C ILE A 78 -16.06 -27.93 -14.02
N GLN A 79 -15.78 -26.70 -14.45
CA GLN A 79 -14.92 -25.77 -13.75
C GLN A 79 -15.44 -24.36 -13.97
N GLU A 80 -15.64 -23.62 -12.88
CA GLU A 80 -15.96 -22.21 -12.96
C GLU A 80 -14.67 -21.41 -13.13
N GLY A 81 -14.73 -20.41 -14.02
CA GLY A 81 -13.68 -19.40 -14.11
C GLY A 81 -13.77 -18.42 -12.95
N ILE A 82 -12.68 -17.69 -12.70
CA ILE A 82 -12.64 -16.69 -11.63
C ILE A 82 -12.75 -15.27 -12.22
N TYR A 83 -11.79 -14.89 -13.06
CA TYR A 83 -11.73 -13.59 -13.72
C TYR A 83 -11.29 -13.73 -15.18
N GLN A 84 -11.50 -12.68 -15.97
CA GLN A 84 -11.12 -12.67 -17.38
C GLN A 84 -9.69 -12.17 -17.57
N ARG A 85 -9.06 -12.54 -18.69
CA ARG A 85 -7.69 -12.09 -19.01
C ARG A 85 -7.57 -10.57 -19.11
N GLN A 86 -8.63 -9.88 -19.54
CA GLN A 86 -8.68 -8.42 -19.61
C GLN A 86 -8.72 -7.74 -18.23
N ASP A 87 -9.04 -8.48 -17.16
CA ASP A 87 -9.05 -7.98 -15.79
C ASP A 87 -7.64 -8.01 -15.16
N VAL A 88 -6.63 -8.52 -15.87
CA VAL A 88 -5.25 -8.53 -15.41
C VAL A 88 -4.72 -7.10 -15.34
N THR A 89 -4.47 -6.64 -14.12
CA THR A 89 -3.97 -5.29 -13.89
C THR A 89 -2.47 -5.17 -14.21
N PRO A 90 -1.96 -3.95 -14.48
CA PRO A 90 -0.52 -3.72 -14.63
C PRO A 90 0.31 -4.21 -13.43
N TYR A 91 -0.24 -4.13 -12.21
CA TYR A 91 0.46 -4.62 -11.01
C TYR A 91 0.63 -6.14 -10.99
N MET A 92 -0.33 -6.89 -11.53
CA MET A 92 -0.23 -8.35 -11.65
C MET A 92 0.81 -8.75 -12.69
N HIS A 93 0.84 -8.04 -13.82
CA HIS A 93 1.88 -8.21 -14.84
C HIS A 93 3.28 -7.95 -14.25
N VAL A 94 3.46 -6.83 -13.54
CA VAL A 94 4.72 -6.53 -12.86
C VAL A 94 5.10 -7.60 -11.86
N LEU A 95 4.15 -8.09 -11.06
CA LEU A 95 4.37 -9.14 -10.08
C LEU A 95 4.92 -10.42 -10.71
N ALA A 96 4.31 -10.90 -11.79
CA ALA A 96 4.67 -12.19 -12.41
C ALA A 96 5.88 -12.09 -13.35
N CYS A 97 6.05 -10.97 -14.06
CA CYS A 97 7.05 -10.85 -15.12
C CYS A 97 8.32 -10.09 -14.69
N HIS A 98 8.20 -9.10 -13.78
CA HIS A 98 9.30 -8.16 -13.50
C HIS A 98 9.87 -8.28 -12.09
N ILE A 99 9.04 -8.58 -11.07
CA ILE A 99 9.53 -8.74 -9.70
C ILE A 99 10.61 -9.83 -9.57
N PRO A 100 10.52 -11.02 -10.19
CA PRO A 100 11.59 -12.01 -10.10
C PRO A 100 12.92 -11.49 -10.67
N ALA A 101 12.88 -10.79 -11.80
CA ALA A 101 14.07 -10.17 -12.40
C ALA A 101 14.68 -9.12 -11.44
N PHE A 102 13.85 -8.26 -10.86
CA PHE A 102 14.31 -7.30 -9.85
C PHE A 102 14.89 -7.97 -8.61
N MET A 103 14.31 -9.07 -8.13
CA MET A 103 14.87 -9.83 -7.01
C MET A 103 16.28 -10.33 -7.32
N ARG A 104 16.53 -10.86 -8.53
CA ARG A 104 17.86 -11.32 -8.97
C ARG A 104 18.85 -10.17 -9.07
N SER A 105 18.48 -9.09 -9.75
CA SER A 105 19.36 -7.92 -9.92
C SER A 105 19.67 -7.23 -8.59
N LEU A 106 18.70 -7.13 -7.68
CA LEU A 106 18.96 -6.56 -6.35
C LEU A 106 19.85 -7.49 -5.53
N LYS A 107 19.63 -8.80 -5.60
CA LYS A 107 20.45 -9.78 -4.90
C LYS A 107 21.92 -9.72 -5.33
N SER A 108 22.21 -9.57 -6.63
CA SER A 108 23.60 -9.45 -7.10
C SER A 108 24.33 -8.24 -6.53
N GLU A 109 23.59 -7.18 -6.17
CA GLU A 109 24.10 -5.97 -5.52
C GLU A 109 24.06 -6.04 -3.97
N GLY A 110 23.71 -7.19 -3.38
CA GLY A 110 23.54 -7.33 -1.93
C GLY A 110 22.31 -6.57 -1.37
N LEU A 111 21.36 -6.22 -2.24
CA LEU A 111 20.15 -5.47 -1.92
C LEU A 111 18.91 -6.37 -1.87
N LYS A 112 17.85 -5.87 -1.22
CA LYS A 112 16.57 -6.59 -1.07
C LYS A 112 15.42 -5.75 -1.57
N LEU A 113 14.47 -6.38 -2.26
CA LEU A 113 13.28 -5.73 -2.80
C LEU A 113 12.52 -4.89 -1.76
N ARG A 114 12.42 -5.38 -0.51
CA ARG A 114 11.71 -4.69 0.56
C ARG A 114 12.22 -3.28 0.89
N TYR A 115 13.48 -2.98 0.56
CA TYR A 115 14.12 -1.69 0.86
C TYR A 115 13.52 -0.56 0.01
N PHE A 116 13.03 -0.88 -1.18
CA PHE A 116 12.46 0.07 -2.14
C PHE A 116 10.95 0.29 -1.93
N SER A 117 10.45 0.03 -0.73
CA SER A 117 9.04 0.20 -0.37
C SER A 117 8.72 1.62 0.07
N SER A 118 7.60 2.17 -0.39
CA SER A 118 7.07 3.48 0.02
C SER A 118 6.57 3.53 1.47
N SER A 119 6.44 2.38 2.14
CA SER A 119 5.86 2.28 3.50
C SER A 119 6.50 3.21 4.54
N SER A 120 7.81 3.45 4.44
CA SER A 120 8.52 4.32 5.38
C SER A 120 8.15 5.79 5.15
N LEU A 121 7.94 6.18 3.89
CA LEU A 121 7.49 7.53 3.52
C LEU A 121 6.06 7.77 4.00
N GLU A 122 5.17 6.80 3.78
CA GLU A 122 3.78 6.86 4.27
C GLU A 122 3.72 7.02 5.79
N LYS A 123 4.55 6.26 6.53
CA LYS A 123 4.64 6.37 7.99
C LYS A 123 5.18 7.73 8.43
N LYS A 124 6.22 8.25 7.76
CA LYS A 124 6.78 9.57 8.06
C LYS A 124 5.75 10.68 7.83
N ASN A 125 5.00 10.61 6.73
CA ASN A 125 3.91 11.55 6.45
C ASN A 125 2.83 11.50 7.54
N HIS A 126 2.43 10.30 7.96
CA HIS A 126 1.47 10.14 9.05
C HIS A 126 1.98 10.74 10.37
N GLN A 127 3.24 10.49 10.72
CA GLN A 127 3.86 11.06 11.92
C GLN A 127 3.94 12.58 11.85
N HIS A 128 4.32 13.13 10.70
CA HIS A 128 4.41 14.58 10.52
C HIS A 128 3.06 15.27 10.76
N VAL A 129 2.01 14.77 10.11
CA VAL A 129 0.64 15.26 10.31
C VAL A 129 0.22 15.14 11.78
N ARG A 130 0.47 13.98 12.40
CA ARG A 130 0.10 13.75 13.81
C ARG A 130 0.81 14.71 14.76
N LEU A 131 2.10 14.96 14.56
CA LEU A 131 2.89 15.84 15.42
C LEU A 131 2.46 17.30 15.25
N PHE A 132 2.28 17.76 14.01
CA PHE A 132 1.91 19.14 13.73
C PHE A 132 0.51 19.51 14.28
N PHE A 133 -0.49 18.65 14.05
CA PHE A 133 -1.86 18.93 14.46
C PHE A 133 -2.20 18.42 15.88
N GLY A 134 -1.29 17.71 16.55
CA GLY A 134 -1.55 17.01 17.81
C GLY A 134 -2.56 15.85 17.70
N LYS A 135 -3.04 15.54 16.49
CA LYS A 135 -4.04 14.51 16.21
C LYS A 135 -3.92 13.98 14.80
N THR A 136 -4.56 12.85 14.53
CA THR A 136 -4.72 12.38 13.16
C THR A 136 -5.84 13.17 12.47
N THR A 137 -5.66 13.49 11.19
CA THR A 137 -6.68 14.15 10.35
C THR A 137 -7.49 13.11 9.55
N MET A 138 -7.72 11.93 10.14
CA MET A 138 -8.56 10.90 9.55
C MET A 138 -9.99 11.45 9.46
N GLY A 139 -10.57 11.52 8.25
CA GLY A 139 -11.93 12.06 8.02
C GLY A 139 -12.00 13.43 7.35
N GLY A 140 -10.87 13.98 6.89
CA GLY A 140 -10.82 15.32 6.29
C GLY A 140 -10.59 16.38 7.37
N GLY A 141 -9.62 17.27 7.15
CA GLY A 141 -9.37 18.37 8.07
C GLY A 141 -10.58 19.29 8.22
N LYS A 142 -10.50 20.26 9.13
CA LYS A 142 -11.52 21.34 9.21
C LYS A 142 -11.62 22.14 7.90
N THR A 143 -10.58 22.10 7.07
CA THR A 143 -10.55 22.74 5.76
C THR A 143 -10.66 21.69 4.65
N GLN A 144 -11.10 22.11 3.45
CA GLN A 144 -11.06 21.25 2.27
C GLN A 144 -9.63 20.99 1.73
N GLN A 145 -8.59 21.55 2.38
CA GLN A 145 -7.21 21.38 1.94
C GLN A 145 -6.57 20.14 2.58
N SER A 146 -5.59 19.55 1.90
CA SER A 146 -4.86 18.43 2.47
C SER A 146 -4.02 18.91 3.67
N PRO A 147 -3.90 18.10 4.73
CA PRO A 147 -3.07 18.43 5.90
C PRO A 147 -1.63 18.80 5.53
N VAL A 148 -1.07 18.16 4.51
CA VAL A 148 0.27 18.45 4.00
C VAL A 148 0.37 19.87 3.43
N LYS A 149 -0.64 20.35 2.70
CA LYS A 149 -0.68 21.72 2.17
C LYS A 149 -0.81 22.75 3.28
N GLU A 150 -1.61 22.47 4.31
CA GLU A 150 -1.72 23.35 5.49
C GLU A 150 -0.38 23.48 6.21
N ILE A 151 0.29 22.36 6.47
CA ILE A 151 1.62 22.34 7.09
C ILE A 151 2.61 23.14 6.24
N GLN A 152 2.68 22.86 4.93
CA GLN A 152 3.58 23.56 4.03
C GLN A 152 3.34 25.08 4.02
N LYS A 153 2.07 25.52 4.03
CA LYS A 153 1.74 26.94 4.11
C LYS A 153 2.19 27.57 5.42
N TYR A 154 1.97 26.88 6.54
CA TYR A 154 2.42 27.35 7.84
C TYR A 154 3.94 27.46 7.90
N GLU A 155 4.66 26.40 7.53
CA GLU A 155 6.13 26.35 7.54
C GLU A 155 6.73 27.40 6.61
N ASN A 156 6.22 27.54 5.37
CA ASN A 156 6.67 28.57 4.44
C ASN A 156 6.46 29.98 5.01
N ARG A 157 5.35 30.23 5.70
CA ARG A 157 5.09 31.52 6.36
C ARG A 157 6.07 31.78 7.50
N GLN A 158 6.39 30.77 8.32
CA GLN A 158 7.39 30.90 9.38
C GLN A 158 8.78 31.20 8.80
N ILE A 159 9.18 30.51 7.71
CA ILE A 159 10.44 30.75 7.02
C ILE A 159 10.51 32.17 6.46
N TYR A 160 9.43 32.64 5.83
CA TYR A 160 9.35 34.01 5.32
C TYR A 160 9.53 35.04 6.45
N PHE A 161 8.85 34.87 7.58
CA PHE A 161 9.00 35.76 8.73
C PHE A 161 10.43 35.77 9.28
N LEU A 162 11.07 34.60 9.36
CA LEU A 162 12.46 34.49 9.78
C LEU A 162 13.41 35.24 8.84
N ILE A 163 13.29 35.02 7.53
CA ILE A 163 14.16 35.63 6.51
C ILE A 163 14.03 37.16 6.51
N HIS A 164 12.81 37.67 6.72
CA HIS A 164 12.51 39.09 6.69
C HIS A 164 12.54 39.77 8.07
N ASN A 165 12.99 39.07 9.12
CA ASN A 165 12.98 39.57 10.51
C ASN A 165 11.62 40.13 10.96
N ILE A 166 10.53 39.53 10.48
CA ILE A 166 9.17 39.89 10.87
C ILE A 166 8.85 39.15 12.17
N PRO A 167 8.44 39.83 13.26
CA PRO A 167 8.05 39.18 14.50
C PRO A 167 6.91 38.16 14.25
N ASN A 168 7.09 36.90 14.68
CA ASN A 168 6.07 35.86 14.53
C ASN A 168 5.06 35.81 15.68
N SER A 169 5.32 36.55 16.77
CA SER A 169 4.43 36.71 17.92
C SER A 169 3.76 38.07 17.88
N TYR A 170 2.47 38.09 18.17
CA TYR A 170 1.77 39.32 18.53
C TYR A 170 2.17 39.65 19.96
N SER A 171 2.98 40.69 20.17
CA SER A 171 2.90 41.42 21.43
C SER A 171 1.77 42.42 21.28
N GLU A 172 0.73 42.34 22.11
CA GLU A 172 -0.23 43.43 22.23
C GLU A 172 0.57 44.68 22.60
N LYS A 173 0.70 45.61 21.64
CA LYS A 173 1.14 46.97 21.95
C LYS A 173 -0.06 47.63 22.63
N PHE A 174 -0.14 47.54 23.95
CA PHE A 174 -1.08 48.35 24.71
C PHE A 174 -0.70 49.82 24.54
N ILE A 175 -1.69 50.66 24.27
CA ILE A 175 -1.55 52.12 24.29
C ILE A 175 -1.98 52.54 25.69
N GLU A 176 -1.05 53.02 26.50
CA GLU A 176 -1.38 53.72 27.75
C GLU A 176 -1.99 55.08 27.38
N ILE A 177 -3.27 55.26 27.71
CA ILE A 177 -3.93 56.55 27.61
C ILE A 177 -3.76 57.22 28.97
N ASP A 178 -2.93 58.26 29.03
CA ASP A 178 -2.75 59.07 30.24
C ASP A 178 -4.01 59.89 30.49
N THR A 179 -4.84 59.46 31.46
CA THR A 179 -6.04 60.18 31.89
C THR A 179 -5.68 61.25 32.94
N GLN A 180 -4.74 62.13 32.63
CA GLN A 180 -4.54 63.36 33.37
C GLN A 180 -4.91 64.58 32.52
N LYS A 181 -6.16 65.03 32.69
CA LYS A 181 -6.52 66.45 32.84
C LYS A 181 -7.95 66.61 33.36
#